data_AF-A0A9E1ZY14-F1
#
_entry.id   AF-A0A9E1ZY14-F1
#
_cell.length_a   1.000
_cell.length_b   1.000
_cell.length_c   1.000
_cell.angle_alpha   90.00
_cell.angle_beta   90.00
_cell.angle_gamma   90.00
#
_symmetry.space_group_name_H-M   'P 1'
#
loop_
_entity.id
_entity.type
_entity.pdbx_description
1 polymer ?
#
loop_
_entity_poly.entity_id
_entity_poly.type
_entity_poly.pdbx_seq_one_letter_code
_entity_poly.pdbx_strand_id
1 'polypeptide(L)' 'MTEETIREVTKLEAPYGREIVLQDVVHETGLRVMRMRIREGSRFTILDIDAATAKELGTVLSAWADQT' A
#
# COMPACT_ATOMS: atom_id res chain seq x y z
N MET A 1 11.55 -14.33 14.14
CA MET A 1 11.04 -13.20 13.33
C MET A 1 11.32 -13.59 11.90
N THR A 2 10.31 -13.77 11.07
CA THR A 2 10.54 -13.98 9.63
C THR A 2 11.24 -12.72 9.11
N GLU A 3 12.43 -12.89 8.54
CA GLU A 3 13.11 -11.75 7.92
C GLU A 3 12.31 -11.35 6.68
N GLU A 4 12.03 -10.05 6.58
CA GLU A 4 11.32 -9.46 5.45
C GLU A 4 12.21 -8.38 4.85
N THR A 5 12.41 -8.43 3.53
CA THR A 5 13.00 -7.30 2.83
C THR A 5 11.90 -6.32 2.50
N ILE A 6 11.97 -5.12 3.09
CA ILE A 6 10.97 -4.06 2.90
C ILE A 6 11.61 -2.93 2.10
N ARG A 7 11.00 -2.57 0.98
CA ARG A 7 11.38 -1.41 0.18
C ARG A 7 10.22 -0.44 0.10
N GLU A 8 10.41 0.79 0.53
CA GLU A 8 9.41 1.84 0.32
C GLU A 8 9.28 2.14 -1.18
N VAL A 9 8.05 2.12 -1.67
CA VAL A 9 7.72 2.41 -3.07
C VAL A 9 7.37 3.89 -3.21
N THR A 10 6.50 4.39 -2.34
CA THR A 10 6.11 5.80 -2.32
C THR A 10 5.40 6.15 -1.02
N LYS A 11 5.29 7.44 -0.76
CA LYS A 11 4.47 8.05 0.27
C LYS A 11 3.57 9.10 -0.37
N LEU A 12 2.27 9.01 -0.08
CA LEU A 12 1.23 9.89 -0.59
C LEU A 12 0.58 10.64 0.57
N GLU A 13 0.51 11.96 0.44
CA GLU A 13 -0.28 12.80 1.33
C GLU A 13 -1.75 12.75 0.89
N ALA A 14 -2.63 12.39 1.82
CA ALA A 14 -4.06 12.35 1.63
C ALA A 14 -4.74 13.53 2.36
N PRO A 15 -5.97 13.92 1.96
CA PRO A 15 -6.70 15.00 2.61
C PRO A 15 -6.80 14.83 4.13
N TYR A 16 -6.92 15.96 4.83
CA TYR A 16 -7.06 16.03 6.30
C TYR A 16 -5.83 15.55 7.09
N GLY A 17 -4.62 15.72 6.53
CA GLY A 17 -3.37 15.35 7.18
C GLY A 17 -3.20 13.84 7.35
N ARG A 18 -3.77 13.07 6.41
CA ARG A 18 -3.67 11.61 6.36
C ARG A 18 -2.53 11.21 5.44
N GLU A 19 -2.02 10.01 5.64
CA GLU A 19 -0.85 9.54 4.88
C GLU A 19 -1.07 8.10 4.43
N ILE A 20 -0.64 7.79 3.21
CA ILE A 20 -0.57 6.43 2.67
C ILE A 20 0.88 6.15 2.29
N VAL A 21 1.49 5.14 2.90
CA VAL A 21 2.82 4.63 2.52
C VAL A 21 2.67 3.27 1.86
N LEU A 22 3.26 3.10 0.69
CA LEU A 22 3.29 1.84 -0.05
C LEU A 22 4.68 1.22 0.05
N GLN A 23 4.74 -0.06 0.41
CA GLN A 23 5.98 -0.80 0.55
C GLN A 23 5.91 -2.13 -0.20
N ASP A 24 6.98 -2.46 -0.91
CA ASP A 24 7.22 -3.74 -1.56
C ASP A 24 7.90 -4.65 -0.53
N VAL A 25 7.18 -5.68 -0.09
CA VAL A 25 7.62 -6.58 0.98
C VAL A 25 7.84 -7.96 0.40
N VAL A 26 9.05 -8.49 0.58
CA VAL A 26 9.42 -9.85 0.18
C VAL A 26 9.76 -10.65 1.43
N HIS A 27 8.99 -11.70 1.67
CA HIS A 27 9.24 -12.67 2.74
C HIS A 27 10.25 -13.73 2.26
N GLU A 28 10.99 -14.36 3.16
CA GLU A 28 11.94 -15.44 2.85
C GLU A 28 11.32 -16.62 2.07
N THR A 29 10.03 -16.88 2.25
CA THR A 29 9.28 -17.92 1.53
C THR A 29 9.10 -17.62 0.04
N GLY A 30 9.54 -16.44 -0.42
CA GLY A 30 9.32 -15.93 -1.77
C GLY A 30 7.98 -15.24 -1.96
N LEU A 31 7.13 -15.19 -0.92
CA LEU A 31 5.90 -14.41 -0.95
C LEU A 31 6.24 -12.93 -1.09
N ARG A 32 5.67 -12.27 -2.08
CA ARG A 32 5.80 -10.83 -2.32
C ARG A 32 4.44 -10.17 -2.24
N VAL A 33 4.32 -9.15 -1.41
CA VAL A 33 3.07 -8.39 -1.21
C VAL A 33 3.32 -6.89 -1.32
N MET A 34 2.28 -6.15 -1.67
CA MET A 34 2.24 -4.71 -1.52
C MET A 34 1.64 -4.38 -0.15
N ARG A 35 2.46 -3.84 0.74
CA ARG A 35 2.03 -3.36 2.07
C ARG A 35 1.58 -1.92 1.98
N MET A 36 0.32 -1.69 2.28
CA MET A 36 -0.28 -0.35 2.40
C MET A 36 -0.35 0.03 3.88
N ARG A 37 0.22 1.17 4.24
CA ARG A 37 0.16 1.73 5.59
C ARG A 37 -0.59 3.04 5.55
N ILE A 38 -1.77 3.06 6.15
CA ILE A 38 -2.64 4.23 6.19
C ILE A 38 -2.59 4.81 7.60
N ARG A 39 -2.29 6.10 7.70
CA ARG A 39 -2.28 6.84 8.96
C ARG A 39 -3.39 7.88 8.99
N GLU A 40 -4.22 7.80 10.02
CA GLU A 40 -5.30 8.75 10.31
C GLU A 40 -5.15 9.23 11.76
N GLY A 41 -4.35 10.29 11.95
CA GLY A 41 -4.00 10.80 13.28
C GLY A 41 -3.21 9.76 14.09
N SER A 42 -3.85 9.21 15.12
CA SER A 42 -3.30 8.13 15.97
C SER A 42 -3.70 6.72 15.50
N ARG A 43 -4.60 6.59 14.53
CA ARG A 43 -5.00 5.30 13.96
C ARG A 43 -4.06 4.92 12.82
N PHE A 44 -3.64 3.67 12.84
CA PHE A 44 -2.80 3.07 11.81
C PHE A 44 -3.47 1.80 11.32
N THR A 45 -3.61 1.69 10.01
CA THR A 45 -4.06 0.47 9.34
C THR A 45 -2.93 -0.01 8.45
N ILE A 46 -2.57 -1.29 8.59
CA ILE A 46 -1.61 -1.96 7.71
C ILE A 46 -2.39 -3.06 7.00
N LEU A 47 -2.32 -3.07 5.67
CA LEU A 47 -2.95 -4.06 4.82
C LEU A 47 -1.93 -4.54 3.79
N ASP A 48 -1.72 -5.85 3.73
CA ASP A 48 -0.92 -6.48 2.68
C ASP A 48 -1.86 -7.01 1.60
N ILE A 49 -1.58 -6.67 0.34
CA ILE A 49 -2.33 -7.15 -0.83
C ILE A 49 -1.41 -7.84 -1.82
N ASP A 50 -1.94 -8.84 -2.52
CA ASP A 50 -1.22 -9.52 -3.60
C ASP A 50 -1.13 -8.66 -4.87
N ALA A 51 -0.38 -9.14 -5.86
CA ALA A 51 -0.17 -8.44 -7.12
C ALA A 51 -1.46 -8.26 -7.95
N ALA A 52 -2.40 -9.20 -7.87
CA ALA A 52 -3.66 -9.13 -8.63
C ALA A 52 -4.57 -8.04 -8.04
N THR A 53 -4.74 -8.05 -6.72
CA THR A 53 -5.49 -7.05 -5.96
C THR A 53 -4.87 -5.66 -6.13
N ALA A 54 -3.54 -5.54 -6.08
CA ALA A 54 -2.86 -4.25 -6.30
C ALA A 54 -3.13 -3.67 -7.69
N LYS A 55 -3.15 -4.52 -8.73
CA LYS A 55 -3.45 -4.10 -10.11
C LYS A 55 -4.90 -3.63 -10.23
N GLU A 56 -5.84 -4.36 -9.66
CA GLU A 56 -7.25 -3.99 -9.68
C GLU A 56 -7.48 -2.67 -8.94
N LEU A 57 -6.92 -2.52 -7.74
CA LEU A 57 -7.01 -1.29 -6.95
C LEU A 57 -6.50 -0.08 -7.75
N GLY A 58 -5.32 -0.18 -8.36
CA GLY A 58 -4.77 0.90 -9.19
C GLY A 58 -5.67 1.26 -10.36
N THR A 59 -6.25 0.25 -11.02
CA THR A 59 -7.19 0.46 -12.14
C THR A 59 -8.45 1.20 -11.69
N VAL A 60 -9.04 0.80 -10.56
CA VAL A 60 -10.25 1.44 -10.00
C VAL A 60 -9.95 2.87 -9.56
N LEU A 61 -8.81 3.12 -8.91
CA LEU A 61 -8.41 4.46 -8.48
C LEU A 61 -8.23 5.41 -9.66
N SER A 62 -7.55 4.97 -10.73
CA SER A 62 -7.39 5.77 -11.95
C SER A 62 -8.73 6.03 -12.64
N ALA A 63 -9.55 5.00 -12.82
CA ALA A 63 -10.86 5.14 -13.45
C ALA A 63 -11.81 6.06 -12.68
N TRP A 64 -11.70 6.13 -11.35
CA TRP A 64 -12.43 7.10 -10.54
C TRP A 64 -11.93 8.52 -10.74
N ALA A 65 -10.60 8.73 -10.77
CA ALA A 65 -10.01 10.05 -10.96
C ALA A 65 -10.39 10.66 -12.32
N ASP A 66 -10.48 9.83 -13.37
CA ASP A 66 -10.84 10.26 -14.72
C ASP A 66 -12.33 10.66 -14.88
N GLN A 67 -13.19 10.42 -13.88
CA GLN A 67 -14.61 10.84 -13.88
C GLN A 67 -14.82 12.28 -13.38
N THR A 68 -13.73 12.95 -12.99
CA THR A 68 -13.75 14.30 -12.40
C THR A 68 -13.42 15.36 -13.44
#